data_AF-A0A6A5KFH2-F1
#
_entry.id   AF-A0A6A5KFH2-F1
#
_cell.length_a   1.000
_cell.length_b   1.000
_cell.length_c   1.000
_cell.angle_alpha   90.00
_cell.angle_beta   90.00
_cell.angle_gamma   90.00
#
_symmetry.space_group_name_H-M   'P 1'
#
loop_
_entity.id
_entity.type
_entity.pdbx_description
1 polymer ?
#
loop_
_entity_poly.entity_id
_entity_poly.type
_entity_poly.pdbx_seq_one_letter_code
_entity_poly.pdbx_strand_id
1 'polypeptide(L)'
;MKSSMIALTLIGAVVAHPATIMKKREVPQEHAHENILRAVNILLQQNNPDNIQDAVFGLLGAAAAIEGAGNIADADCLQQATADQAFTNAKEAGDVDGMTNALIFRALERNTGSVGLVSVPCESIQAVNPEIAALQQHQDPASDGAQELNKQIAEELARQIASIGGDPTLANEASTFAPGEIGDPTGAGNTCDDAEDAEGCINSLNLRVDDLSDAEIAAAVNADNTAAIGADASAFGDCNPTISFGIPSDGRNEDAFEPADLSAFNHGSALNIAVISNFICSQISSKCGVSTSVVTSCDAAASLASQLQGQAAADAFNSAFGL
;
A
#
# COMPACT_ATOMS: atom_id res chain seq x y z
N MET A 1 -18.59 -62.70 -69.06
CA MET A 1 -18.32 -63.13 -67.67
C MET A 1 -17.12 -62.34 -67.14
N LYS A 2 -17.32 -61.71 -65.97
CA LYS A 2 -16.31 -61.13 -65.06
C LYS A 2 -15.58 -59.86 -65.52
N SER A 3 -16.25 -58.72 -65.35
CA SER A 3 -15.57 -57.45 -65.07
C SER A 3 -15.02 -57.50 -63.65
N SER A 4 -13.70 -57.34 -63.48
CA SER A 4 -13.06 -57.25 -62.17
C SER A 4 -12.57 -55.83 -61.98
N MET A 5 -13.19 -55.11 -61.06
CA MET A 5 -12.79 -53.78 -60.60
C MET A 5 -11.57 -53.90 -59.69
N ILE A 6 -10.50 -53.18 -60.02
CA ILE A 6 -9.37 -52.97 -59.11
C ILE A 6 -9.67 -51.67 -58.35
N ALA A 7 -9.96 -51.80 -57.07
CA ALA A 7 -10.17 -50.68 -56.15
C ALA A 7 -8.82 -50.04 -55.78
N LEU A 8 -8.70 -48.74 -55.99
CA LEU A 8 -7.57 -47.93 -55.58
C LEU A 8 -7.70 -47.60 -54.09
N THR A 9 -6.85 -48.18 -53.23
CA THR A 9 -6.75 -47.84 -51.82
C THR A 9 -5.99 -46.52 -51.65
N LEU A 10 -6.70 -45.42 -51.37
CA LEU A 10 -6.09 -44.19 -50.87
C LEU A 10 -5.62 -44.40 -49.42
N ILE A 11 -4.31 -44.39 -49.21
CA ILE A 11 -3.69 -44.27 -47.89
C ILE A 11 -3.73 -42.78 -47.52
N GLY A 12 -4.69 -42.39 -46.68
CA GLY A 12 -4.71 -41.07 -46.06
C GLY A 12 -3.65 -40.98 -44.98
N ALA A 13 -2.63 -40.15 -45.17
CA ALA A 13 -1.71 -39.76 -44.12
C ALA A 13 -2.44 -38.81 -43.15
N VAL A 14 -2.95 -39.36 -42.04
CA VAL A 14 -3.40 -38.55 -40.91
C VAL A 14 -2.16 -38.05 -40.19
N VAL A 15 -1.77 -36.82 -40.46
CA VAL A 15 -0.75 -36.12 -39.67
C VAL A 15 -1.43 -35.76 -38.34
N ALA A 16 -1.27 -36.63 -37.35
CA ALA A 16 -1.61 -36.31 -35.96
C ALA A 16 -0.68 -35.18 -35.51
N HIS A 17 -1.13 -33.94 -35.69
CA HIS A 17 -0.55 -32.82 -34.96
C HIS A 17 -0.94 -33.03 -33.50
N PRO A 18 0.01 -33.07 -32.55
CA PRO A 18 -0.37 -32.91 -31.16
C PRO A 18 -1.03 -31.53 -31.07
N ALA A 19 -2.34 -31.52 -30.84
CA ALA A 19 -2.96 -30.31 -30.32
C ALA A 19 -2.24 -30.04 -29.01
N THR A 20 -1.34 -29.05 -29.01
CA THR A 20 -0.98 -28.36 -27.79
C THR A 20 -2.27 -27.78 -27.26
N ILE A 21 -2.95 -28.56 -26.41
CA ILE A 21 -3.92 -28.04 -25.48
C ILE A 21 -3.08 -27.13 -24.60
N MET A 22 -2.98 -25.86 -24.96
CA MET A 22 -2.62 -24.82 -24.03
C MET A 22 -3.72 -24.88 -22.98
N LYS A 23 -3.47 -25.63 -21.91
CA LYS A 23 -4.16 -25.36 -20.66
C LYS A 23 -3.72 -23.95 -20.31
N LYS A 24 -4.57 -22.96 -20.61
CA LYS A 24 -4.64 -21.75 -19.81
C LYS A 24 -4.79 -22.27 -18.37
N ARG A 25 -3.67 -22.30 -17.65
CA ARG A 25 -3.73 -22.43 -16.20
C ARG A 25 -3.84 -20.99 -15.73
N GLU A 26 -5.00 -20.42 -16.01
CA GLU A 26 -5.49 -19.26 -15.27
C GLU A 26 -5.54 -19.75 -13.82
N VAL A 27 -4.72 -19.13 -12.97
CA VAL A 27 -4.69 -19.46 -11.56
C VAL A 27 -5.84 -18.65 -10.94
N PRO A 28 -6.79 -19.30 -10.24
CA PRO A 28 -8.03 -18.62 -9.86
C PRO A 28 -7.72 -17.41 -8.97
N GLN A 29 -8.06 -16.19 -9.44
CA GLN A 29 -8.01 -14.87 -8.76
C GLN A 29 -7.33 -13.76 -9.59
N GLU A 30 -6.58 -14.07 -10.65
CA GLU A 30 -5.79 -13.05 -11.34
C GLU A 30 -6.62 -11.96 -12.02
N HIS A 31 -7.90 -12.19 -12.31
CA HIS A 31 -8.86 -11.20 -12.81
C HIS A 31 -9.97 -10.89 -11.79
N ALA A 32 -9.75 -11.16 -10.49
CA ALA A 32 -10.71 -10.80 -9.44
C ALA A 32 -10.92 -9.28 -9.33
N HIS A 33 -9.82 -8.53 -9.43
CA HIS A 33 -9.75 -7.07 -9.33
C HIS A 33 -9.50 -6.45 -10.72
N GLU A 34 -10.29 -6.87 -11.71
CA GLU A 34 -10.12 -6.48 -13.12
C GLU A 34 -10.20 -4.96 -13.35
N ASN A 35 -10.98 -4.25 -12.53
CA ASN A 35 -10.99 -2.78 -12.49
C ASN A 35 -9.59 -2.19 -12.22
N ILE A 36 -8.89 -2.69 -11.20
CA ILE A 36 -7.55 -2.24 -10.81
C ILE A 36 -6.51 -2.68 -11.86
N LEU A 37 -6.59 -3.92 -12.33
CA LEU A 37 -5.71 -4.45 -13.37
C LEU A 37 -5.74 -3.62 -14.64
N ARG A 38 -6.94 -3.29 -15.13
CA ARG A 38 -7.10 -2.45 -16.32
C ARG A 38 -6.49 -1.06 -16.12
N ALA A 39 -6.74 -0.44 -14.97
CA ALA A 39 -6.20 0.88 -14.65
C ALA A 39 -4.66 0.86 -14.61
N VAL A 40 -4.08 -0.10 -13.89
CA VAL A 40 -2.62 -0.24 -13.77
C VAL A 40 -1.97 -0.61 -15.10
N ASN A 41 -2.58 -1.47 -15.91
CA ASN A 41 -2.02 -1.84 -17.22
C ASN A 41 -1.98 -0.63 -18.18
N ILE A 42 -3.00 0.23 -18.15
CA ILE A 42 -3.00 1.48 -18.92
C ILE A 42 -1.83 2.37 -18.49
N LEU A 43 -1.61 2.53 -17.18
CA LEU A 43 -0.54 3.37 -16.64
C LEU A 43 0.84 2.79 -16.93
N LEU A 44 1.03 1.48 -16.74
CA LEU A 44 2.26 0.77 -17.06
C LEU A 44 2.68 1.02 -18.52
N GLN A 45 1.73 0.93 -19.45
CA GLN A 45 2.00 1.09 -20.89
C GLN A 45 2.38 2.51 -21.32
N GLN A 46 2.20 3.53 -20.47
CA GLN A 46 2.60 4.90 -20.81
C GLN A 46 4.12 5.04 -20.92
N ASN A 47 4.86 4.39 -20.02
CA ASN A 47 6.32 4.29 -20.03
C ASN A 47 6.72 2.99 -19.33
N ASN A 48 7.16 2.00 -20.11
CA ASN A 48 7.44 0.63 -19.67
C ASN A 48 8.88 0.22 -20.04
N PRO A 49 9.90 0.73 -19.33
CA PRO A 49 11.31 0.49 -19.68
C PRO A 49 11.70 -0.98 -19.53
N ASP A 50 11.05 -1.70 -18.61
CA ASP A 50 11.31 -3.11 -18.36
C ASP A 50 10.58 -4.05 -19.32
N ASN A 51 9.75 -3.54 -20.24
CA ASN A 51 8.97 -4.33 -21.18
C ASN A 51 8.12 -5.41 -20.47
N ILE A 52 7.53 -5.07 -19.33
CA ILE A 52 6.56 -5.93 -18.63
C ILE A 52 5.37 -6.14 -19.57
N GLN A 53 4.96 -7.38 -19.81
CA GLN A 53 4.04 -7.68 -20.89
C GLN A 53 2.61 -7.23 -20.59
N ASP A 54 2.15 -7.47 -19.35
CA ASP A 54 0.84 -7.07 -18.87
C ASP A 54 0.86 -7.03 -17.33
N ALA A 55 0.06 -6.15 -16.72
CA ALA A 55 -0.02 -6.02 -15.27
C ALA A 55 -0.52 -7.31 -14.58
N VAL A 56 -1.35 -8.13 -15.26
CA VAL A 56 -1.88 -9.38 -14.69
C VAL A 56 -0.77 -10.34 -14.22
N PHE A 57 0.38 -10.36 -14.90
CA PHE A 57 1.50 -11.22 -14.52
C PHE A 57 2.05 -10.90 -13.13
N GLY A 58 1.90 -9.66 -12.66
CA GLY A 58 2.29 -9.27 -11.30
C GLY A 58 1.45 -9.96 -10.21
N LEU A 59 0.20 -10.35 -10.51
CA LEU A 59 -0.68 -11.03 -9.56
C LEU A 59 -0.52 -12.55 -9.58
N LEU A 60 0.32 -13.09 -10.47
CA LEU A 60 0.57 -14.52 -10.57
C LEU A 60 1.70 -14.96 -9.63
N GLY A 61 1.68 -16.24 -9.27
CA GLY A 61 2.81 -16.89 -8.61
C GLY A 61 4.03 -16.93 -9.53
N ALA A 62 5.23 -16.96 -8.93
CA ALA A 62 6.51 -16.78 -9.63
C ALA A 62 6.67 -17.62 -10.91
N ALA A 63 6.19 -18.88 -10.90
CA ALA A 63 6.29 -19.79 -12.04
C ALA A 63 5.54 -19.30 -13.29
N ALA A 64 4.41 -18.61 -13.13
CA ALA A 64 3.63 -18.04 -14.24
C ALA A 64 3.99 -16.58 -14.49
N ALA A 65 4.26 -15.81 -13.43
CA ALA A 65 4.66 -14.40 -13.51
C ALA A 65 5.88 -14.18 -14.43
N ILE A 66 6.85 -15.10 -14.41
CA ILE A 66 8.08 -14.97 -15.22
C ILE A 66 7.82 -14.93 -16.74
N GLU A 67 6.69 -15.46 -17.22
CA GLU A 67 6.36 -15.46 -18.65
C GLU A 67 6.07 -14.05 -19.18
N GLY A 68 5.61 -13.14 -18.31
CA GLY A 68 5.31 -11.74 -18.65
C GLY A 68 6.23 -10.72 -17.98
N ALA A 69 7.28 -11.16 -17.29
CA ALA A 69 8.14 -10.29 -16.47
C ALA A 69 9.00 -9.29 -17.26
N GLY A 70 9.15 -9.49 -18.57
CA GLY A 70 10.04 -8.65 -19.39
C GLY A 70 11.48 -8.74 -18.91
N ASN A 71 12.05 -7.59 -18.51
CA ASN A 71 13.41 -7.47 -17.99
C ASN A 71 13.51 -7.69 -16.47
N ILE A 72 12.39 -7.88 -15.78
CA ILE A 72 12.38 -8.18 -14.35
C ILE A 72 12.83 -9.63 -14.14
N ALA A 73 14.02 -9.79 -13.55
CA ALA A 73 14.62 -11.12 -13.36
C ALA A 73 13.98 -11.90 -12.21
N ASP A 74 13.54 -11.20 -11.16
CA ASP A 74 12.91 -11.79 -9.99
C ASP A 74 11.38 -11.68 -10.10
N ALA A 75 10.75 -12.81 -10.41
CA ALA A 75 9.29 -12.88 -10.57
C ALA A 75 8.53 -12.55 -9.27
N ASP A 76 9.16 -12.70 -8.09
CA ASP A 76 8.52 -12.30 -6.82
C ASP A 76 8.46 -10.79 -6.64
N CYS A 77 9.29 -10.05 -7.38
CA CYS A 77 9.28 -8.60 -7.43
C CYS A 77 8.42 -8.01 -8.55
N LEU A 78 7.81 -8.84 -9.42
CA LEU A 78 7.11 -8.35 -10.60
C LEU A 78 5.90 -7.46 -10.25
N GLN A 79 5.15 -7.79 -9.20
CA GLN A 79 4.04 -6.96 -8.74
C GLN A 79 4.54 -5.57 -8.32
N GLN A 80 5.59 -5.53 -7.50
CA GLN A 80 6.14 -4.27 -7.00
C GLN A 80 6.70 -3.43 -8.15
N ALA A 81 7.45 -4.04 -9.07
CA ALA A 81 8.00 -3.34 -10.23
C ALA A 81 6.88 -2.77 -11.12
N THR A 82 5.82 -3.56 -11.38
CA THR A 82 4.65 -3.10 -12.13
C THR A 82 3.96 -1.93 -11.45
N ALA A 83 3.70 -2.05 -10.14
CA ALA A 83 3.04 -1.01 -9.35
C ALA A 83 3.87 0.28 -9.29
N ASP A 84 5.17 0.15 -9.06
CA ASP A 84 6.12 1.27 -8.94
C ASP A 84 6.26 2.03 -10.26
N GLN A 85 6.31 1.32 -11.40
CA GLN A 85 6.33 1.96 -12.71
C GLN A 85 5.00 2.64 -13.04
N ALA A 86 3.86 2.00 -12.76
CA ALA A 86 2.53 2.58 -12.97
C ALA A 86 2.34 3.83 -12.10
N PHE A 87 2.75 3.79 -10.83
CA PHE A 87 2.71 4.92 -9.91
C PHE A 87 3.59 6.07 -10.40
N THR A 88 4.81 5.79 -10.87
CA THR A 88 5.70 6.81 -11.46
C THR A 88 5.01 7.51 -12.62
N ASN A 89 4.42 6.75 -13.55
CA ASN A 89 3.74 7.30 -14.72
C ASN A 89 2.54 8.16 -14.32
N ALA A 90 1.74 7.70 -13.35
CA ALA A 90 0.61 8.45 -12.81
C ALA A 90 1.05 9.76 -12.13
N LYS A 91 2.13 9.70 -11.33
CA LYS A 91 2.69 10.85 -10.61
C LYS A 91 3.24 11.91 -11.56
N GLU A 92 3.90 11.50 -12.64
CA GLU A 92 4.36 12.41 -13.71
C GLU A 92 3.18 13.09 -14.43
N ALA A 93 2.03 12.42 -14.53
CA ALA A 93 0.81 12.96 -15.11
C ALA A 93 -0.03 13.82 -14.12
N GLY A 94 0.29 13.80 -12.83
CA GLY A 94 -0.54 14.41 -11.79
C GLY A 94 -1.88 13.69 -11.58
N ASP A 95 -1.94 12.41 -11.92
CA ASP A 95 -3.14 11.55 -11.86
C ASP A 95 -3.25 10.86 -10.49
N VAL A 96 -4.01 11.47 -9.57
CA VAL A 96 -4.21 10.94 -8.20
C VAL A 96 -4.97 9.62 -8.22
N ASP A 97 -5.94 9.46 -9.11
CA ASP A 97 -6.69 8.20 -9.25
C ASP A 97 -5.76 7.10 -9.77
N GLY A 98 -4.90 7.42 -10.73
CA GLY A 98 -3.88 6.50 -11.24
C GLY A 98 -2.84 6.10 -10.19
N MET A 99 -2.36 7.05 -9.39
CA MET A 99 -1.47 6.77 -8.26
C MET A 99 -2.16 5.87 -7.23
N THR A 100 -3.43 6.14 -6.92
CA THR A 100 -4.24 5.33 -5.99
C THR A 100 -4.41 3.90 -6.50
N ASN A 101 -4.73 3.70 -7.77
CA ASN A 101 -4.85 2.37 -8.37
C ASN A 101 -3.53 1.58 -8.33
N ALA A 102 -2.39 2.25 -8.50
CA ALA A 102 -1.09 1.60 -8.38
C ALA A 102 -0.76 1.18 -6.94
N LEU A 103 -1.14 1.98 -5.93
CA LEU A 103 -1.01 1.61 -4.52
C LEU A 103 -1.90 0.40 -4.18
N ILE A 104 -3.16 0.42 -4.62
CA ILE A 104 -4.09 -0.71 -4.44
C ILE A 104 -3.50 -1.97 -5.09
N PHE A 105 -3.03 -1.87 -6.34
CA PHE A 105 -2.41 -3.00 -7.03
C PHE A 105 -1.19 -3.56 -6.32
N ARG A 106 -0.35 -2.72 -5.69
CA ARG A 106 0.79 -3.16 -4.89
C ARG A 106 0.37 -4.00 -3.69
N ALA A 107 -0.77 -3.63 -3.09
CA ALA A 107 -1.32 -4.28 -1.93
C ALA A 107 -2.13 -5.55 -2.27
N LEU A 108 -2.65 -5.71 -3.49
CA LEU A 108 -3.43 -6.89 -3.86
C LEU A 108 -2.70 -8.20 -3.54
N GLU A 109 -3.47 -9.21 -3.15
CA GLU A 109 -2.96 -10.57 -2.97
C GLU A 109 -2.39 -11.12 -4.29
N ARG A 110 -1.22 -11.78 -4.21
CA ARG A 110 -0.69 -12.56 -5.32
C ARG A 110 -1.16 -14.00 -5.22
N ASN A 111 -1.56 -14.57 -6.35
CA ASN A 111 -2.00 -15.95 -6.42
C ASN A 111 -0.83 -16.93 -6.31
N THR A 112 -0.74 -17.64 -5.20
CA THR A 112 0.31 -18.65 -4.96
C THR A 112 -0.01 -20.02 -5.54
N GLY A 113 -1.20 -20.20 -6.12
CA GLY A 113 -1.67 -21.43 -6.75
C GLY A 113 -2.11 -22.51 -5.75
N SER A 114 -2.29 -22.17 -4.48
CA SER A 114 -2.78 -23.07 -3.43
C SER A 114 -3.38 -22.28 -2.27
N VAL A 115 -4.55 -22.71 -1.79
CA VAL A 115 -5.23 -22.09 -0.65
C VAL A 115 -4.35 -22.16 0.61
N GLY A 116 -4.16 -21.01 1.25
CA GLY A 116 -3.39 -20.84 2.48
C GLY A 116 -1.87 -20.85 2.30
N LEU A 117 -1.38 -20.76 1.06
CA LEU A 117 0.05 -20.63 0.79
C LEU A 117 0.46 -19.15 0.82
N VAL A 118 1.37 -18.83 1.72
CA VAL A 118 1.96 -17.49 1.89
C VAL A 118 2.76 -17.10 0.65
N SER A 119 2.50 -15.89 0.14
CA SER A 119 3.24 -15.28 -0.95
C SER A 119 4.63 -14.83 -0.51
N VAL A 120 5.64 -15.11 -1.33
CA VAL A 120 7.02 -14.65 -1.08
C VAL A 120 7.09 -13.13 -1.26
N PRO A 121 7.67 -12.37 -0.31
CA PRO A 121 7.87 -10.93 -0.47
C PRO A 121 8.96 -10.62 -1.50
N CYS A 122 8.87 -9.44 -2.12
CA CYS A 122 9.94 -8.93 -2.98
C CYS A 122 11.12 -8.45 -2.11
N GLU A 123 12.28 -9.08 -2.27
CA GLU A 123 13.50 -8.69 -1.52
C GLU A 123 14.61 -8.11 -2.41
N SER A 124 14.56 -8.37 -3.73
CA SER A 124 15.68 -8.08 -4.64
C SER A 124 15.58 -6.73 -5.36
N ILE A 125 14.40 -6.11 -5.38
CA ILE A 125 14.14 -4.82 -6.02
C ILE A 125 13.66 -3.83 -4.96
N GLN A 126 14.34 -2.69 -4.88
CA GLN A 126 13.88 -1.54 -4.10
C GLN A 126 12.97 -0.68 -4.99
N ALA A 127 11.74 -0.41 -4.54
CA ALA A 127 10.85 0.52 -5.24
C ALA A 127 11.45 1.94 -5.23
N VAL A 128 11.27 2.66 -6.33
CA VAL A 128 11.70 4.05 -6.52
C VAL A 128 10.77 4.99 -5.76
N ASN A 129 9.47 4.71 -5.74
CA ASN A 129 8.49 5.52 -5.01
C ASN A 129 8.38 5.04 -3.56
N PRO A 130 8.63 5.92 -2.56
CA PRO A 130 8.52 5.56 -1.15
C PRO A 130 7.10 5.10 -0.78
N GLU A 131 6.08 5.62 -1.44
CA GLU A 131 4.68 5.23 -1.23
C GLU A 131 4.44 3.75 -1.59
N ILE A 132 5.07 3.27 -2.68
CA ILE A 132 5.02 1.87 -3.09
C ILE A 132 5.95 1.01 -2.21
N ALA A 133 7.10 1.54 -1.80
CA ALA A 133 8.06 0.86 -0.94
C ALA A 133 7.51 0.58 0.48
N ALA A 134 6.58 1.41 0.96
CA ALA A 134 5.92 1.22 2.25
C ALA A 134 4.95 0.04 2.26
N LEU A 135 4.51 -0.42 1.08
CA LEU A 135 3.48 -1.43 0.92
C LEU A 135 4.05 -2.82 0.60
N GLN A 136 3.30 -3.82 1.01
CA GLN A 136 3.48 -5.22 0.64
C GLN A 136 2.13 -5.82 0.24
N GLN A 137 2.16 -7.00 -0.37
CA GLN A 137 0.96 -7.71 -0.79
C GLN A 137 0.21 -8.34 0.37
N HIS A 138 -1.13 -8.32 0.29
CA HIS A 138 -2.00 -9.16 1.09
C HIS A 138 -1.61 -10.64 0.92
N GLN A 139 -1.87 -11.42 1.96
CA GLN A 139 -1.68 -12.85 1.97
C GLN A 139 -3.01 -13.57 1.80
N ASP A 140 -2.95 -14.81 1.33
CA ASP A 140 -4.12 -15.67 1.25
C ASP A 140 -4.79 -15.74 2.62
N PRO A 141 -6.09 -15.38 2.73
CA PRO A 141 -6.80 -15.25 3.99
C PRO A 141 -6.95 -16.57 4.77
N ALA A 142 -6.71 -17.72 4.14
CA ALA A 142 -6.63 -19.02 4.81
C ALA A 142 -5.25 -19.31 5.43
N SER A 143 -4.23 -18.48 5.19
CA SER A 143 -2.90 -18.63 5.79
C SER A 143 -2.88 -18.21 7.26
N ASP A 144 -2.01 -18.87 8.05
CA ASP A 144 -1.84 -18.54 9.46
C ASP A 144 -1.42 -17.07 9.65
N GLY A 145 -2.23 -16.29 10.37
CA GLY A 145 -1.97 -14.87 10.67
C GLY A 145 -2.29 -13.89 9.54
N ALA A 146 -2.82 -14.36 8.40
CA ALA A 146 -3.11 -13.50 7.24
C ALA A 146 -4.10 -12.38 7.55
N GLN A 147 -5.17 -12.65 8.30
CA GLN A 147 -6.20 -11.63 8.61
C GLN A 147 -5.61 -10.40 9.33
N GLU A 148 -4.74 -10.62 10.31
CA GLU A 148 -4.11 -9.52 11.05
C GLU A 148 -3.09 -8.77 10.18
N LEU A 149 -2.32 -9.51 9.37
CA LEU A 149 -1.35 -8.91 8.46
C LEU A 149 -2.02 -8.09 7.34
N ASN A 150 -3.08 -8.63 6.74
CA ASN A 150 -3.89 -7.99 5.71
C ASN A 150 -4.51 -6.70 6.24
N LYS A 151 -5.04 -6.73 7.47
CA LYS A 151 -5.49 -5.52 8.15
C LYS A 151 -4.39 -4.45 8.26
N GLN A 152 -3.19 -4.83 8.70
CA GLN A 152 -2.07 -3.88 8.80
C GLN A 152 -1.65 -3.32 7.43
N ILE A 153 -1.72 -4.15 6.38
CA ILE A 153 -1.45 -3.71 5.00
C ILE A 153 -2.53 -2.72 4.54
N ALA A 154 -3.81 -2.99 4.79
CA ALA A 154 -4.91 -2.08 4.47
C ALA A 154 -4.80 -0.75 5.23
N GLU A 155 -4.35 -0.76 6.50
CA GLU A 155 -4.12 0.47 7.27
C GLU A 155 -3.00 1.32 6.66
N GLU A 156 -1.90 0.67 6.25
CA GLU A 156 -0.79 1.37 5.58
C GLU A 156 -1.20 1.88 4.19
N LEU A 157 -1.96 1.08 3.44
CA LEU A 157 -2.52 1.49 2.17
C LEU A 157 -3.41 2.73 2.31
N ALA A 158 -4.29 2.76 3.31
CA ALA A 158 -5.12 3.94 3.60
C ALA A 158 -4.28 5.19 3.87
N ARG A 159 -3.18 5.06 4.65
CA ARG A 159 -2.23 6.17 4.88
C ARG A 159 -1.57 6.62 3.59
N GLN A 160 -1.06 5.69 2.77
CA GLN A 160 -0.40 6.04 1.52
C GLN A 160 -1.36 6.72 0.54
N ILE A 161 -2.60 6.24 0.40
CA ILE A 161 -3.65 6.87 -0.43
C ILE A 161 -3.96 8.29 0.07
N ALA A 162 -4.10 8.48 1.40
CA ALA A 162 -4.32 9.80 1.97
C ALA A 162 -3.15 10.75 1.69
N SER A 163 -1.91 10.27 1.78
CA SER A 163 -0.69 11.07 1.61
C SER A 163 -0.55 11.68 0.20
N ILE A 164 -1.12 11.02 -0.81
CA ILE A 164 -1.15 11.50 -2.20
C ILE A 164 -2.42 12.30 -2.54
N GLY A 165 -3.30 12.51 -1.56
CA GLY A 165 -4.57 13.23 -1.72
C GLY A 165 -5.72 12.40 -2.30
N GLY A 166 -5.61 11.07 -2.31
CA GLY A 166 -6.67 10.16 -2.73
C GLY A 166 -7.71 9.90 -1.62
N ASP A 167 -8.78 9.16 -1.96
CA ASP A 167 -9.81 8.74 -1.00
C ASP A 167 -9.35 7.48 -0.22
N PRO A 168 -9.06 7.57 1.08
CA PRO A 168 -8.52 6.44 1.85
C PRO A 168 -9.50 5.28 2.00
N THR A 169 -10.79 5.49 1.77
CA THR A 169 -11.79 4.41 1.80
C THR A 169 -11.55 3.37 0.70
N LEU A 170 -10.84 3.75 -0.36
CA LEU A 170 -10.42 2.85 -1.43
C LEU A 170 -9.35 1.83 -0.99
N ALA A 171 -8.80 1.93 0.23
CA ALA A 171 -7.88 0.92 0.74
C ALA A 171 -8.53 -0.48 0.80
N ASN A 172 -9.82 -0.54 1.12
CA ASN A 172 -10.55 -1.81 1.14
C ASN A 172 -10.68 -2.45 -0.25
N GLU A 173 -10.42 -1.72 -1.34
CA GLU A 173 -10.37 -2.29 -2.69
C GLU A 173 -9.24 -3.31 -2.85
N ALA A 174 -8.23 -3.30 -1.97
CA ALA A 174 -7.18 -4.31 -1.93
C ALA A 174 -7.54 -5.56 -1.11
N SER A 175 -8.71 -5.56 -0.44
CA SER A 175 -9.08 -6.63 0.49
C SER A 175 -9.32 -7.96 -0.22
N THR A 176 -9.35 -9.02 0.58
CA THR A 176 -9.39 -10.40 0.06
C THR A 176 -10.79 -11.01 0.13
N PHE A 177 -10.90 -12.26 -0.33
CA PHE A 177 -12.10 -13.08 -0.22
C PHE A 177 -12.24 -13.67 1.18
N ALA A 178 -13.39 -14.28 1.49
CA ALA A 178 -13.49 -15.14 2.67
C ALA A 178 -12.49 -16.32 2.56
N PRO A 179 -11.84 -16.75 3.67
CA PRO A 179 -10.87 -17.85 3.66
C PRO A 179 -11.39 -19.11 2.98
N GLY A 180 -10.60 -19.66 2.05
CA GLY A 180 -10.88 -20.94 1.40
C GLY A 180 -10.57 -22.16 2.29
N GLU A 181 -10.85 -23.35 1.78
CA GLU A 181 -10.47 -24.61 2.44
C GLU A 181 -9.04 -25.03 2.07
N ILE A 182 -8.15 -25.14 3.07
CA ILE A 182 -6.79 -25.65 2.86
C ILE A 182 -6.85 -27.07 2.28
N GLY A 183 -6.12 -27.28 1.19
CA GLY A 183 -6.11 -28.56 0.47
C GLY A 183 -7.17 -28.68 -0.63
N ASP A 184 -7.89 -27.61 -0.94
CA ASP A 184 -8.74 -27.51 -2.13
C ASP A 184 -7.95 -27.96 -3.39
N PRO A 185 -8.39 -29.01 -4.10
CA PRO A 185 -7.67 -29.55 -5.26
C PRO A 185 -7.63 -28.58 -6.45
N THR A 186 -8.48 -27.56 -6.48
CA THR A 186 -8.46 -26.51 -7.50
C THR A 186 -7.48 -25.38 -7.16
N GLY A 187 -7.19 -25.20 -5.87
CA GLY A 187 -6.44 -24.05 -5.36
C GLY A 187 -7.21 -22.73 -5.45
N ALA A 188 -8.51 -22.74 -5.78
CA ALA A 188 -9.31 -21.54 -6.00
C ALA A 188 -9.87 -20.95 -4.71
N GLY A 189 -10.22 -21.79 -3.73
CA GLY A 189 -10.93 -21.31 -2.54
C GLY A 189 -12.27 -20.68 -2.91
N ASN A 190 -12.59 -19.53 -2.31
CA ASN A 190 -13.83 -18.78 -2.55
C ASN A 190 -13.68 -17.67 -3.61
N THR A 191 -12.60 -17.71 -4.39
CA THR A 191 -12.26 -16.65 -5.35
C THR A 191 -13.11 -16.71 -6.61
N CYS A 192 -13.05 -15.64 -7.39
CA CYS A 192 -13.60 -15.55 -8.73
C CYS A 192 -12.51 -15.09 -9.69
N ASP A 193 -12.73 -15.32 -10.99
CA ASP A 193 -11.75 -14.98 -12.03
C ASP A 193 -12.49 -14.70 -13.34
N ASP A 194 -12.65 -13.42 -13.68
CA ASP A 194 -13.41 -12.98 -14.85
C ASP A 194 -12.80 -11.73 -15.49
N ALA A 195 -12.03 -11.93 -16.56
CA ALA A 195 -11.42 -10.85 -17.34
C ALA A 195 -12.45 -10.00 -18.11
N GLU A 196 -13.70 -10.44 -18.24
CA GLU A 196 -14.75 -9.76 -18.98
C GLU A 196 -15.59 -8.85 -18.06
N ASP A 197 -15.48 -9.03 -16.74
CA ASP A 197 -16.10 -8.18 -15.74
C ASP A 197 -15.22 -6.98 -15.38
N ALA A 198 -15.44 -5.85 -16.05
CA ALA A 198 -14.65 -4.64 -15.84
C ALA A 198 -14.76 -4.03 -14.43
N GLU A 199 -15.75 -4.40 -13.62
CA GLU A 199 -15.86 -3.98 -12.21
C GLU A 199 -14.91 -4.78 -11.30
N GLY A 200 -14.46 -5.94 -11.77
CA GLY A 200 -13.84 -6.98 -10.96
C GLY A 200 -14.92 -7.84 -10.31
N CYS A 201 -14.86 -9.15 -10.57
CA CYS A 201 -15.87 -10.08 -10.07
C CYS A 201 -15.95 -10.14 -8.53
N ILE A 202 -14.89 -9.73 -7.83
CA ILE A 202 -14.93 -9.62 -6.36
C ILE A 202 -15.94 -8.56 -5.89
N ASN A 203 -16.11 -7.51 -6.69
CA ASN A 203 -17.00 -6.39 -6.43
C ASN A 203 -18.41 -6.67 -6.94
N SER A 204 -18.53 -7.06 -8.21
CA SER A 204 -19.85 -7.28 -8.85
C SER A 204 -20.65 -8.40 -8.18
N LEU A 205 -19.96 -9.41 -7.65
CA LEU A 205 -20.55 -10.53 -6.92
C LEU A 205 -20.60 -10.32 -5.41
N ASN A 206 -20.10 -9.18 -4.90
CA ASN A 206 -20.02 -8.87 -3.46
C ASN A 206 -19.31 -9.97 -2.65
N LEU A 207 -18.17 -10.43 -3.16
CA LEU A 207 -17.36 -11.48 -2.54
C LEU A 207 -16.25 -10.93 -1.64
N ARG A 208 -15.99 -9.61 -1.73
CA ARG A 208 -15.00 -8.92 -0.91
C ARG A 208 -15.34 -9.00 0.57
N VAL A 209 -14.34 -9.31 1.38
CA VAL A 209 -14.39 -9.16 2.83
C VAL A 209 -13.48 -7.99 3.17
N ASP A 210 -14.09 -6.84 3.48
CA ASP A 210 -13.35 -5.63 3.82
C ASP A 210 -12.46 -5.86 5.06
N ASP A 211 -11.18 -5.51 4.95
CA ASP A 211 -10.21 -5.65 6.04
C ASP A 211 -10.38 -4.59 7.14
N LEU A 212 -10.93 -3.42 6.78
CA LEU A 212 -11.15 -2.29 7.69
C LEU A 212 -12.60 -1.81 7.67
N SER A 213 -13.10 -1.39 8.82
CA SER A 213 -14.28 -0.52 8.90
C SER A 213 -13.94 0.94 8.59
N ASP A 214 -14.94 1.74 8.21
CA ASP A 214 -14.78 3.19 7.99
C ASP A 214 -14.08 3.90 9.18
N ALA A 215 -14.38 3.47 10.40
CA ALA A 215 -13.78 4.04 11.62
C ALA A 215 -12.29 3.68 11.74
N GLU A 216 -11.89 2.48 11.32
CA GLU A 216 -10.50 2.03 11.32
C GLU A 216 -9.70 2.70 10.20
N ILE A 217 -10.30 2.90 9.02
CA ILE A 217 -9.69 3.70 7.94
C ILE A 217 -9.45 5.14 8.42
N ALA A 218 -10.47 5.76 9.01
CA ALA A 218 -10.33 7.09 9.58
C ALA A 218 -9.24 7.12 10.66
N ALA A 219 -9.17 6.11 11.54
CA ALA A 219 -8.12 6.03 12.55
C ALA A 219 -6.72 5.87 11.94
N ALA A 220 -6.56 5.02 10.91
CA ALA A 220 -5.29 4.78 10.23
C ALA A 220 -4.74 6.03 9.55
N VAL A 221 -5.60 6.79 8.87
CA VAL A 221 -5.23 8.06 8.22
C VAL A 221 -4.94 9.15 9.23
N ASN A 222 -5.70 9.20 10.32
CA ASN A 222 -5.42 10.11 11.42
C ASN A 222 -4.21 9.66 12.25
N ALA A 223 -3.69 8.44 12.05
CA ALA A 223 -2.49 7.98 12.74
C ALA A 223 -1.23 8.73 12.29
N ASP A 224 -1.24 9.38 11.12
CA ASP A 224 -0.20 10.34 10.71
C ASP A 224 -0.29 11.68 11.48
N ASN A 225 -1.42 11.97 12.14
CA ASN A 225 -1.52 13.01 13.18
C ASN A 225 -1.18 12.47 14.59
N THR A 226 -0.89 11.17 14.70
CA THR A 226 -0.48 10.50 15.94
C THR A 226 0.74 9.61 15.70
N ALA A 227 1.81 10.19 15.18
CA ALA A 227 3.15 9.68 15.44
C ALA A 227 3.44 9.84 16.95
N ALA A 228 2.75 9.08 17.80
CA ALA A 228 3.23 8.70 19.11
C ALA A 228 4.39 7.72 18.87
N ILE A 229 5.50 8.24 18.37
CA ILE A 229 6.78 7.54 18.43
C ILE A 229 7.13 7.60 19.92
N GLY A 230 7.03 6.45 20.58
CA GLY A 230 7.13 6.29 22.03
C GLY A 230 8.41 6.84 22.65
N ALA A 231 8.55 8.15 22.72
CA ALA A 231 9.14 8.78 23.87
C ALA A 231 8.10 8.60 24.98
N ASP A 232 8.25 7.54 25.76
CA ASP A 232 7.62 7.45 27.07
C ASP A 232 7.81 8.80 27.77
N ALA A 233 6.81 9.32 28.47
CA ALA A 233 6.92 10.53 29.28
C ALA A 233 8.21 10.52 30.15
N SER A 234 8.65 9.31 30.55
CA SER A 234 9.91 9.07 31.26
C SER A 234 11.19 9.51 30.51
N ALA A 235 11.15 9.59 29.17
CA ALA A 235 12.27 10.03 28.32
C ALA A 235 12.60 11.51 28.50
N PHE A 236 11.64 12.33 28.94
CA PHE A 236 11.83 13.77 29.16
C PHE A 236 12.13 14.12 30.63
N GLY A 237 11.99 13.19 31.56
CA GLY A 237 12.18 13.45 33.00
C GLY A 237 11.24 14.55 33.49
N ASP A 238 11.79 15.61 34.08
CA ASP A 238 11.03 16.79 34.52
C ASP A 238 10.85 17.85 33.40
N CYS A 239 11.37 17.58 32.20
CA CYS A 239 11.31 18.51 31.08
C CYS A 239 9.93 18.48 30.42
N ASN A 240 9.33 19.63 30.16
CA ASN A 240 8.07 19.72 29.42
C ASN A 240 8.27 20.46 28.07
N PRO A 241 8.50 19.73 26.96
CA PRO A 241 8.67 20.33 25.65
C PRO A 241 7.35 20.65 24.93
N THR A 242 6.20 20.66 25.60
CA THR A 242 4.90 20.95 24.94
C THR A 242 4.70 22.44 24.63
N ILE A 243 3.72 22.71 23.77
CA ILE A 243 3.29 24.04 23.35
C ILE A 243 1.86 24.30 23.84
N SER A 244 1.65 25.50 24.38
CA SER A 244 0.33 26.07 24.66
C SER A 244 -0.13 26.92 23.48
N PHE A 245 -1.42 26.86 23.14
CA PHE A 245 -2.06 27.77 22.20
C PHE A 245 -3.19 28.55 22.90
N GLY A 246 -3.18 29.88 22.75
CA GLY A 246 -4.15 30.79 23.37
C GLY A 246 -3.52 32.16 23.63
N ILE A 247 -4.12 32.95 24.53
CA ILE A 247 -3.54 34.24 24.95
C ILE A 247 -2.23 34.00 25.70
N PRO A 248 -1.07 34.41 25.16
CA PRO A 248 0.23 34.08 25.74
C PRO A 248 0.59 34.99 26.91
N SER A 249 1.58 34.57 27.71
CA SER A 249 2.00 35.29 28.91
C SER A 249 2.78 36.59 28.63
N ASP A 250 3.23 36.80 27.40
CA ASP A 250 4.09 37.91 26.98
C ASP A 250 3.35 39.24 26.72
N GLY A 251 2.05 39.29 26.98
CA GLY A 251 1.22 40.49 26.87
C GLY A 251 0.60 40.72 25.49
N ARG A 252 0.68 39.74 24.58
CA ARG A 252 -0.11 39.75 23.33
C ARG A 252 -1.60 39.57 23.62
N ASN A 253 -2.45 40.22 22.82
CA ASN A 253 -3.91 40.21 22.96
C ASN A 253 -4.62 39.37 21.88
N GLU A 254 -3.92 38.40 21.29
CA GLU A 254 -4.44 37.46 20.30
C GLU A 254 -3.82 36.08 20.54
N ASP A 255 -4.50 35.03 20.08
CA ASP A 255 -4.03 33.66 20.28
C ASP A 255 -2.70 33.44 19.57
N ALA A 256 -1.75 32.85 20.30
CA ALA A 256 -0.42 32.55 19.81
C ALA A 256 0.09 31.25 20.44
N PHE A 257 1.14 30.71 19.83
CA PHE A 257 1.88 29.57 20.33
C PHE A 257 2.94 30.04 21.33
N GLU A 258 3.05 29.38 22.48
CA GLU A 258 4.04 29.65 23.52
C GLU A 258 4.55 28.32 24.11
N PRO A 259 5.84 28.17 24.43
CA PRO A 259 6.32 27.00 25.16
C PRO A 259 5.57 26.85 26.50
N ALA A 260 5.09 25.66 26.81
CA ALA A 260 4.38 25.41 28.06
C ALA A 260 5.29 25.53 29.30
N ASP A 261 6.59 25.26 29.14
CA ASP A 261 7.61 25.48 30.15
C ASP A 261 8.62 26.56 29.73
N LEU A 262 8.31 27.80 30.08
CA LEU A 262 9.18 28.96 29.86
C LEU A 262 10.46 28.94 30.71
N SER A 263 10.56 28.05 31.71
CA SER A 263 11.78 27.91 32.51
C SER A 263 12.85 27.11 31.77
N ALA A 264 12.44 26.05 31.06
CA ALA A 264 13.32 25.25 30.21
C ALA A 264 13.49 25.86 28.80
N PHE A 265 12.41 26.38 28.23
CA PHE A 265 12.30 26.87 26.86
C PHE A 265 11.88 28.35 26.83
N ASN A 266 12.75 29.24 27.33
CA ASN A 266 12.46 30.67 27.39
C ASN A 266 12.46 31.31 25.98
N HIS A 267 11.28 31.41 25.38
CA HIS A 267 11.03 32.06 24.10
C HIS A 267 9.68 32.79 24.17
N GLY A 268 9.58 33.97 23.54
CA GLY A 268 8.32 34.69 23.42
C GLY A 268 7.30 33.97 22.55
N SER A 269 6.04 34.40 22.58
CA SER A 269 5.01 33.77 21.75
C SER A 269 5.18 34.05 20.25
N ALA A 270 4.58 33.20 19.40
CA ALA A 270 4.57 33.38 17.96
C ALA A 270 3.21 33.03 17.34
N LEU A 271 2.83 33.71 16.26
CA LEU A 271 1.61 33.36 15.50
C LEU A 271 1.80 32.12 14.64
N ASN A 272 3.04 31.78 14.32
CA ASN A 272 3.39 30.62 13.53
C ASN A 272 4.00 29.55 14.45
N ILE A 273 3.35 28.40 14.52
CA ILE A 273 3.77 27.24 15.31
C ILE A 273 5.23 26.85 15.04
N ALA A 274 5.68 26.95 13.78
CA ALA A 274 7.02 26.58 13.37
C ALA A 274 8.11 27.40 14.08
N VAL A 275 7.80 28.60 14.59
CA VAL A 275 8.76 29.39 15.37
C VAL A 275 9.01 28.74 16.73
N ILE A 276 7.95 28.25 17.39
CA ILE A 276 8.03 27.68 18.73
C ILE A 276 8.49 26.22 18.67
N SER A 277 7.92 25.40 17.77
CA SER A 277 8.27 23.98 17.65
C SER A 277 9.73 23.78 17.26
N ASN A 278 10.24 24.50 16.25
CA ASN A 278 11.65 24.41 15.86
C ASN A 278 12.59 24.93 16.96
N PHE A 279 12.18 25.95 17.72
CA PHE A 279 12.96 26.42 18.86
C PHE A 279 13.09 25.31 19.91
N ILE A 280 11.97 24.70 20.31
CA ILE A 280 11.95 23.61 21.29
C ILE A 280 12.84 22.45 20.82
N CYS A 281 12.67 21.97 19.58
CA CYS A 281 13.45 20.85 19.05
C CYS A 281 14.95 21.15 18.95
N SER A 282 15.33 22.40 18.65
CA SER A 282 16.75 22.80 18.67
C SER A 282 17.38 22.76 20.06
N GLN A 283 16.57 22.90 21.13
CA GLN A 283 17.05 22.99 22.50
C GLN A 283 16.88 21.67 23.27
N ILE A 284 15.95 20.79 22.85
CA ILE A 284 15.46 19.65 23.63
C ILE A 284 16.57 18.69 24.06
N SER A 285 17.57 18.44 23.21
CA SER A 285 18.73 17.60 23.57
C SER A 285 19.54 18.19 24.71
N SER A 286 19.79 19.49 24.69
CA SER A 286 20.60 20.18 25.71
C SER A 286 19.84 20.44 27.01
N LYS A 287 18.52 20.66 26.93
CA LYS A 287 17.66 21.03 28.06
C LYS A 287 17.13 19.81 28.79
N CYS A 288 16.75 18.78 28.04
CA CYS A 288 16.11 17.58 28.59
C CYS A 288 17.06 16.37 28.63
N GLY A 289 18.26 16.45 28.04
CA GLY A 289 19.23 15.33 28.05
C GLY A 289 18.81 14.13 27.21
N VAL A 290 17.97 14.34 26.20
CA VAL A 290 17.39 13.28 25.36
C VAL A 290 18.35 12.79 24.27
N SER A 291 18.11 11.57 23.78
CA SER A 291 18.88 10.98 22.68
C SER A 291 18.59 11.68 21.34
N THR A 292 19.47 11.48 20.36
CA THR A 292 19.29 12.01 19.00
C THR A 292 18.02 11.50 18.33
N SER A 293 17.56 10.27 18.64
CA SER A 293 16.29 9.76 18.12
C SER A 293 15.09 10.59 18.58
N VAL A 294 15.10 11.10 19.82
CA VAL A 294 14.04 11.98 20.33
C VAL A 294 14.08 13.35 19.66
N VAL A 295 15.28 13.85 19.31
CA VAL A 295 15.41 15.09 18.52
C VAL A 295 14.78 14.91 17.14
N THR A 296 15.06 13.79 16.47
CA THR A 296 14.44 13.47 15.17
C THR A 296 12.91 13.37 15.27
N SER A 297 12.38 12.74 16.32
CA SER A 297 10.94 12.71 16.57
C SER A 297 10.35 14.09 16.80
N CYS A 298 11.04 14.96 17.53
CA CYS A 298 10.63 16.35 17.72
C CYS A 298 10.59 17.11 16.39
N ASP A 299 11.63 16.97 15.55
CA ASP A 299 11.69 17.63 14.24
C ASP A 299 10.56 17.15 13.31
N ALA A 300 10.22 15.86 13.33
CA ALA A 300 9.08 15.32 12.60
C ALA A 300 7.74 15.91 13.12
N ALA A 301 7.56 15.97 14.43
CA ALA A 301 6.38 16.59 15.05
C ALA A 301 6.27 18.09 14.70
N ALA A 302 7.39 18.81 14.69
CA ALA A 302 7.44 20.22 14.30
C ALA A 302 7.04 20.41 12.83
N SER A 303 7.47 19.51 11.94
CA SER A 303 7.09 19.51 10.53
C SER A 303 5.59 19.26 10.33
N LEU A 304 5.03 18.25 11.02
CA LEU A 304 3.59 17.96 10.97
C LEU A 304 2.76 19.13 11.51
N ALA A 305 3.10 19.64 12.69
CA ALA A 305 2.41 20.76 13.31
C ALA A 305 2.42 22.01 12.41
N SER A 306 3.48 22.23 11.63
CA SER A 306 3.59 23.36 10.70
C SER A 306 2.55 23.37 9.57
N GLN A 307 1.90 22.22 9.32
CA GLN A 307 0.84 22.08 8.31
C GLN A 307 -0.55 22.40 8.86
N LEU A 308 -0.67 22.55 10.18
CA LEU A 308 -1.94 22.78 10.88
C LEU A 308 -2.02 24.21 11.43
N GLN A 309 -3.18 24.58 11.96
CA GLN A 309 -3.42 25.91 12.54
C GLN A 309 -4.08 25.82 13.91
N GLY A 310 -3.85 26.86 14.71
CA GLY A 310 -4.44 27.03 16.03
C GLY A 310 -4.18 25.84 16.97
N GLN A 311 -5.17 25.51 17.79
CA GLN A 311 -5.08 24.44 18.78
C GLN A 311 -4.67 23.10 18.16
N ALA A 312 -5.18 22.77 16.96
CA ALA A 312 -4.84 21.53 16.28
C ALA A 312 -3.34 21.39 15.97
N ALA A 313 -2.64 22.50 15.70
CA ALA A 313 -1.20 22.48 15.50
C ALA A 313 -0.44 22.22 16.81
N ALA A 314 -0.90 22.81 17.92
CA ALA A 314 -0.31 22.55 19.24
C ALA A 314 -0.55 21.10 19.68
N ASP A 315 -1.76 20.58 19.47
CA ASP A 315 -2.12 19.20 19.81
C ASP A 315 -1.29 18.20 19.01
N ALA A 316 -1.11 18.43 17.70
CA ALA A 316 -0.30 17.58 16.83
C ALA A 316 1.20 17.60 17.20
N PHE A 317 1.72 18.73 17.65
CA PHE A 317 3.09 18.78 18.19
C PHE A 317 3.19 18.03 19.52
N ASN A 318 2.22 18.23 20.41
CA ASN A 318 2.24 17.69 21.77
C ASN A 318 2.03 16.17 21.80
N SER A 319 1.28 15.61 20.85
CA SER A 319 1.02 14.16 20.77
C SER A 319 2.30 13.34 20.58
N ALA A 320 3.36 13.94 20.03
CA ALA A 320 4.66 13.29 19.86
C ALA A 320 5.42 13.02 21.18
N PHE A 321 5.02 13.66 22.29
CA PHE A 321 5.72 13.56 23.57
C PHE A 321 5.04 12.64 24.59
N GLY A 322 3.80 12.20 24.34
CA GLY A 322 3.08 11.27 25.20
C GLY A 322 2.88 11.76 26.65
N LEU A 323 2.82 13.09 26.86
CA LEU A 323 2.68 13.77 28.16
C LEU A 323 1.22 14.08 28.53
#